data_AF-A0A9X4IM49-F1
#
_entry.id   AF-A0A9X4IM49-F1
#
_cell.length_a   1.000
_cell.length_b   1.000
_cell.length_c   1.000
_cell.angle_alpha   90.00
_cell.angle_beta   90.00
_cell.angle_gamma   90.00
#
_symmetry.space_group_name_H-M   'P 1'
#
loop_
_entity.id
_entity.type
_entity.pdbx_description
1 polymer ?
#
loop_
_entity_poly.entity_id
_entity_poly.type
_entity_poly.pdbx_seq_one_letter_code
_entity_poly.pdbx_strand_id
1 'polypeptide(L)'
;MESLNREQQYIRAQRRVNKIKKFYKHLVVYILINLVFIGRRIYKDIVYRDESVMEAFLDINNYNSFFWWGVIVFLHGFNVFSKGKLFSKKWEERKIKEYMNK
;
A
#
# COMPACT_ATOMS: atom_id res chain seq x y z
N MET A 1 33.76 -16.51 9.24
CA MET A 1 32.53 -16.16 9.97
C MET A 1 32.07 -14.73 9.71
N GLU A 2 32.98 -13.75 9.72
CA GLU A 2 32.62 -12.32 9.54
C GLU A 2 32.20 -11.95 8.11
N SER A 3 32.82 -12.54 7.08
CA SER A 3 32.44 -12.35 5.66
C SER A 3 31.02 -12.88 5.37
N LEU A 4 30.68 -14.07 5.86
CA LEU A 4 29.35 -14.68 5.76
C LEU A 4 28.26 -13.80 6.39
N ASN A 5 28.58 -13.13 7.51
CA ASN A 5 27.63 -12.23 8.19
C ASN A 5 27.38 -10.95 7.36
N ARG A 6 28.42 -10.37 6.75
CA ARG A 6 28.28 -9.21 5.85
C ARG A 6 27.45 -9.53 4.61
N GLU A 7 27.67 -10.69 4.00
CA GLU A 7 26.92 -11.13 2.83
C GLU A 7 25.42 -11.33 3.15
N GLN A 8 25.11 -11.95 4.30
CA GLN A 8 23.73 -12.10 4.74
C GLN A 8 23.04 -10.76 5.03
N GLN A 9 23.74 -9.79 5.62
CA GLN A 9 23.20 -8.44 5.86
C GLN A 9 22.92 -7.71 4.54
N TYR A 10 23.85 -7.81 3.58
CA TYR A 10 23.69 -7.26 2.24
C TYR A 10 22.46 -7.86 1.53
N ILE A 11 22.30 -9.18 1.54
CA ILE A 11 21.15 -9.87 0.93
C ILE A 11 19.83 -9.41 1.58
N ARG A 12 19.80 -9.24 2.91
CA ARG A 12 18.60 -8.72 3.62
C ARG A 12 18.27 -7.29 3.20
N ALA A 13 19.27 -6.41 3.11
CA ALA A 13 19.10 -5.04 2.64
C ALA A 13 18.60 -5.01 1.19
N GLN A 14 19.21 -5.78 0.30
CA GLN A 14 18.80 -5.89 -1.11
C GLN A 14 17.36 -6.37 -1.26
N ARG A 15 16.95 -7.41 -0.51
CA ARG A 15 15.56 -7.89 -0.48
C ARG A 15 14.59 -6.80 -0.02
N ARG A 16 15.00 -5.97 0.94
CA ARG A 16 14.16 -4.86 1.44
C ARG A 16 13.99 -3.78 0.38
N VAL A 17 15.06 -3.36 -0.27
CA VAL A 17 15.00 -2.40 -1.38
C VAL A 17 14.10 -2.93 -2.50
N ASN A 18 14.21 -4.22 -2.84
CA ASN A 18 13.39 -4.81 -3.89
C ASN A 18 11.88 -4.82 -3.53
N LYS A 19 11.53 -5.08 -2.25
CA LYS A 19 10.13 -4.99 -1.77
C LYS A 19 9.59 -3.57 -1.85
N ILE A 20 10.38 -2.58 -1.44
CA ILE A 20 10.00 -1.17 -1.53
C ILE A 20 9.81 -0.75 -2.99
N LYS A 21 10.72 -1.13 -3.90
CA LYS A 21 10.58 -0.87 -5.34
C LYS A 21 9.29 -1.49 -5.91
N LYS A 22 8.96 -2.73 -5.54
CA LYS A 22 7.72 -3.39 -5.97
C LYS A 22 6.47 -2.66 -5.45
N PHE A 23 6.49 -2.21 -4.19
CA PHE A 23 5.41 -1.41 -3.63
C PHE A 23 5.20 -0.10 -4.40
N TYR A 24 6.28 0.64 -4.71
CA TYR A 24 6.16 1.88 -5.50
C TYR A 24 5.59 1.63 -6.90
N LYS A 25 6.00 0.54 -7.58
CA LYS A 25 5.38 0.17 -8.86
C LYS A 25 3.87 -0.05 -8.71
N HIS A 26 3.45 -0.78 -7.68
CA HIS A 26 2.03 -1.02 -7.41
C HIS A 26 1.28 0.28 -7.08
N LEU A 27 1.87 1.15 -6.25
CA LEU A 27 1.29 2.45 -5.89
C LEU A 27 1.13 3.37 -7.10
N VAL A 28 2.14 3.44 -7.98
CA VAL A 28 2.07 4.25 -9.21
C VAL A 28 0.97 3.73 -10.13
N VAL A 29 0.91 2.42 -10.37
CA VAL A 29 -0.16 1.81 -11.18
C VAL A 29 -1.53 2.08 -10.57
N TYR A 30 -1.67 1.96 -9.25
CA TYR A 30 -2.88 2.32 -8.53
C TYR A 30 -3.27 3.79 -8.80
N ILE A 31 -2.36 4.75 -8.59
CA ILE A 31 -2.65 6.17 -8.82
C ILE A 31 -3.09 6.43 -10.27
N LEU A 32 -2.36 5.89 -11.26
CA LEU A 32 -2.66 6.10 -12.67
C LEU A 32 -4.03 5.56 -13.07
N ILE A 33 -4.33 4.33 -12.68
CA ILE A 33 -5.64 3.71 -12.95
C ILE A 33 -6.74 4.56 -12.32
N ASN A 34 -6.55 4.95 -11.06
CA ASN A 34 -7.57 5.72 -10.35
C ASN A 34 -7.82 7.11 -10.97
N LEU A 35 -6.78 7.81 -11.41
CA LEU A 35 -6.94 9.09 -12.11
C LEU A 35 -7.79 8.95 -13.38
N VAL A 36 -7.56 7.90 -14.17
CA VAL A 36 -8.36 7.62 -15.38
C VAL A 36 -9.82 7.34 -15.02
N PHE A 37 -10.08 6.54 -13.98
CA PHE A 37 -11.45 6.24 -13.54
C PHE A 37 -12.18 7.49 -13.02
N ILE A 38 -11.51 8.34 -12.23
CA ILE A 38 -12.08 9.61 -11.73
C ILE A 38 -12.41 10.52 -12.91
N GLY A 39 -11.45 10.73 -13.81
CA GLY A 39 -11.64 11.58 -14.99
C GLY A 39 -12.82 11.11 -15.85
N ARG A 40 -12.95 9.79 -16.07
CA ARG A 40 -14.09 9.22 -16.80
C ARG A 40 -15.43 9.44 -16.08
N ARG A 41 -15.43 9.39 -14.75
CA ARG A 41 -16.65 9.54 -13.93
C ARG A 41 -17.12 10.98 -13.93
N ILE A 42 -16.22 11.93 -13.66
CA ILE A 42 -16.46 13.37 -13.74
C ILE A 42 -16.94 13.76 -15.14
N TYR A 43 -16.29 13.25 -16.20
CA TYR A 43 -16.74 13.48 -17.58
C TYR A 43 -18.18 13.00 -17.79
N LYS A 44 -18.54 11.83 -17.26
CA LYS A 44 -19.89 11.30 -17.36
C LYS A 44 -20.89 12.18 -16.61
N ASP A 45 -20.55 12.69 -15.43
CA ASP A 45 -21.47 13.51 -14.64
C ASP A 45 -21.73 14.87 -15.33
N ILE A 46 -20.68 15.50 -15.89
CA ILE A 46 -20.83 16.72 -16.68
C ILE A 46 -21.71 16.49 -17.92
N VAL A 47 -21.45 15.42 -18.69
CA VAL A 47 -22.14 15.19 -19.98
C VAL A 47 -23.57 14.68 -19.81
N TYR A 48 -23.86 13.86 -18.79
CA TYR A 48 -25.15 13.16 -18.68
C TYR A 48 -26.04 13.66 -17.53
N ARG A 49 -25.51 14.40 -16.56
CA ARG A 49 -26.30 15.00 -15.47
C ARG A 49 -26.35 16.53 -15.51
N ASP A 50 -25.67 17.16 -16.47
CA ASP A 50 -25.59 18.61 -16.59
C ASP A 50 -24.98 19.28 -15.33
N GLU A 51 -24.16 18.52 -14.59
CA GLU A 51 -23.45 19.02 -13.41
C GLU A 51 -22.30 19.95 -13.84
N SER A 52 -22.08 21.02 -13.09
CA SER A 52 -20.91 21.87 -13.31
C SER A 52 -19.62 21.11 -13.00
N VAL A 53 -18.50 21.55 -13.60
CA VAL A 53 -17.17 20.95 -13.35
C VAL A 53 -16.85 20.91 -11.85
N MET A 54 -17.26 21.94 -11.10
CA MET A 54 -17.00 22.02 -9.66
C MET A 54 -17.86 21.02 -8.87
N GLU A 55 -19.14 20.87 -9.21
CA GLU A 55 -20.03 19.91 -8.54
C GLU A 55 -19.58 18.48 -8.76
N ALA A 56 -19.29 18.10 -10.01
CA ALA A 56 -18.84 16.75 -10.35
C ALA A 56 -17.49 16.39 -9.69
N PHE A 57 -16.60 17.39 -9.49
CA PHE A 57 -15.32 17.21 -8.79
C PHE A 57 -15.49 17.11 -7.27
N LEU A 58 -16.47 17.81 -6.68
CA LEU A 58 -16.71 17.78 -5.24
C LEU A 58 -17.63 16.63 -4.77
N ASP A 59 -18.29 15.93 -5.70
CA ASP A 59 -19.13 14.77 -5.35
C ASP A 59 -18.29 13.62 -4.74
N ILE A 60 -18.50 13.38 -3.45
CA ILE A 60 -17.80 12.35 -2.69
C ILE A 60 -18.09 10.94 -3.20
N ASN A 61 -19.24 10.72 -3.86
CA ASN A 61 -19.61 9.45 -4.45
C ASN A 61 -18.63 9.04 -5.55
N ASN A 62 -18.01 10.02 -6.21
CA ASN A 62 -17.00 9.78 -7.21
C ASN A 62 -15.73 9.14 -6.64
N TYR A 63 -15.50 9.26 -5.33
CA TYR A 63 -14.30 8.78 -4.64
C TYR A 63 -14.53 7.55 -3.74
N ASN A 64 -15.78 7.12 -3.51
CA ASN A 64 -16.08 5.99 -2.59
C ASN A 64 -15.36 4.68 -2.92
N SER A 65 -15.28 4.31 -4.20
CA SER A 65 -14.56 3.10 -4.61
C SER A 65 -13.07 3.19 -4.31
N PHE A 66 -12.50 4.39 -4.40
CA PHE A 66 -11.08 4.69 -4.23
C PHE A 66 -10.66 4.55 -2.78
N PHE A 67 -11.53 4.95 -1.85
CA PHE A 67 -11.31 4.81 -0.41
C PHE A 67 -10.99 3.35 -0.04
N TRP A 68 -11.83 2.40 -0.46
CA TRP A 68 -11.64 0.98 -0.14
C TRP A 68 -10.37 0.39 -0.78
N TRP A 69 -10.09 0.70 -2.03
CA TRP A 69 -8.84 0.28 -2.66
C TRP A 69 -7.61 0.96 -2.04
N GLY A 70 -7.76 2.21 -1.58
CA GLY A 70 -6.74 2.96 -0.87
C GLY A 70 -6.38 2.30 0.46
N VAL A 71 -7.36 1.77 1.20
CA VAL A 71 -7.12 0.97 2.42
C VAL A 71 -6.26 -0.26 2.11
N ILE A 72 -6.52 -0.98 1.02
CA ILE A 72 -5.73 -2.16 0.63
C ILE A 72 -4.27 -1.76 0.33
N VAL A 73 -4.05 -0.69 -0.43
CA VAL A 73 -2.70 -0.18 -0.74
C VAL A 73 -1.99 0.31 0.52
N PHE A 74 -2.71 0.99 1.41
CA PHE A 74 -2.20 1.44 2.69
C PHE A 74 -1.74 0.27 3.56
N LEU A 75 -2.56 -0.78 3.71
CA LEU A 75 -2.19 -1.99 4.46
C LEU A 75 -0.98 -2.71 3.81
N HIS A 76 -0.91 -2.76 2.48
CA HIS A 76 0.26 -3.30 1.78
C HIS A 76 1.52 -2.47 2.11
N GLY A 77 1.44 -1.15 2.01
CA GLY A 77 2.53 -0.24 2.36
C GLY A 77 2.97 -0.43 3.80
N PHE A 78 2.01 -0.46 4.72
CA PHE A 78 2.25 -0.73 6.13
C PHE A 78 3.02 -2.04 6.31
N ASN A 79 2.64 -3.14 5.66
CA ASN A 79 3.39 -4.41 5.72
C ASN A 79 4.82 -4.31 5.14
N VAL A 80 5.00 -3.61 4.01
CA VAL A 80 6.31 -3.43 3.37
C VAL A 80 7.27 -2.60 4.23
N PHE A 81 6.76 -1.53 4.86
CA PHE A 81 7.58 -0.63 5.67
C PHE A 81 7.72 -1.07 7.14
N SER A 82 6.74 -1.80 7.70
CA SER A 82 6.75 -2.25 9.10
C SER A 82 7.58 -3.51 9.37
N LYS A 83 7.89 -4.33 8.35
CA LYS A 83 8.76 -5.51 8.52
C LYS A 83 10.07 -5.09 9.18
N GLY A 84 10.31 -5.51 10.42
CA GLY A 84 11.51 -5.17 11.21
C GLY A 84 11.31 -4.17 12.36
N LYS A 85 10.18 -3.44 12.45
CA LYS A 85 9.87 -2.56 13.60
C LYS A 85 8.69 -3.04 14.45
N LEU A 86 7.63 -3.60 13.86
CA LEU A 86 6.42 -4.03 14.59
C LEU A 86 6.30 -5.55 14.74
N PHE A 87 6.42 -6.30 13.63
CA PHE A 87 6.54 -7.76 13.63
C PHE A 87 8.01 -8.17 13.62
N SER A 88 8.76 -7.70 14.62
CA SER A 88 10.10 -8.20 14.87
C SER A 88 10.02 -9.68 15.24
N LYS A 89 11.05 -10.47 14.90
CA LYS A 89 11.22 -11.87 15.37
C LYS A 89 10.93 -12.01 16.88
N LYS A 90 11.26 -10.99 17.67
CA LYS A 90 10.94 -10.91 19.10
C LYS A 90 9.44 -10.96 19.43
N TRP A 91 8.59 -10.34 18.61
CA TRP A 91 7.13 -10.39 18.80
C TRP A 91 6.59 -11.79 18.52
N GLU A 92 7.06 -12.43 17.45
CA GLU A 92 6.69 -13.81 17.09
C GLU A 92 7.16 -14.79 18.18
N GLU A 93 8.43 -14.69 18.62
CA GLU A 93 8.99 -15.50 19.71
C GLU A 93 8.21 -15.31 21.02
N ARG A 94 7.79 -14.08 21.35
CA ARG A 94 6.95 -13.83 22.53
C ARG A 94 5.59 -14.50 22.42
N LYS A 95 4.93 -14.43 21.26
CA LYS A 95 3.62 -15.07 21.06
C LYS A 95 3.72 -16.59 21.10
N ILE A 96 4.73 -17.19 20.49
CA ILE A 96 4.97 -18.65 20.58
C ILE A 96 5.15 -19.08 22.04
N LYS A 97 5.91 -18.31 22.82
CA LYS A 97 6.12 -18.59 24.25
C LYS A 97 4.85 -18.45 25.08
N GLU A 98 3.97 -17.48 24.78
CA GLU A 98 2.65 -17.34 25.41
C GLU A 98 1.72 -18.53 25.09
N TYR A 99 1.77 -19.08 23.87
CA TYR A 99 0.94 -20.23 23.49
C TYR A 99 1.49 -21.57 24.00
N MET A 100 2.80 -21.71 24.23
CA MET A 100 3.37 -22.94 24.82
C MET A 100 3.26 -22.98 26.35
N ASN A 101 3.11 -21.83 27.01
CA ASN A 101 2.94 -21.73 28.47
C ASN A 101 1.46 -21.62 28.89
N LYS A 102 0.53 -21.86 27.97
CA LYS A 102 -0.90 -22.06 28.22
C LYS A 102 -1.24 -23.51 27.89
#